data_AF-A0A1L8E7Y2-F1
#
_entry.id   AF-A0A1L8E7Y2-F1
#
_cell.length_a   1.000
_cell.length_b   1.000
_cell.length_c   1.000
_cell.angle_alpha   90.00
_cell.angle_beta   90.00
_cell.angle_gamma   90.00
#
_symmetry.space_group_name_H-M   'P 1'
#
loop_
_entity.id
_entity.type
_entity.pdbx_description
1 polymer ?
#
loop_
_entity_poly.entity_id
_entity_poly.type
_entity_poly.pdbx_seq_one_letter_code
_entity_poly.pdbx_strand_id
1 'polypeptide(L)'
;EQSPGEKAELLRLHNIYKTQLRSVRQYLREENQRIAETSTADHFVLTPEQEEADFQRCLQENEKWNREVALIREARLAKERQAKAEYVQERLSLAEEREEERMQKIEALVRKQKELSKTFITRENLDAAIEHALANPIDYNFSIDLQGNMYRGRSNTPGNAPGGNQTLLESEERVEAQN
;
A
#
# COMPACT_ATOMS: atom_id res chain seq x y z
N GLU A 1 -47.90 -20.75 -82.73
CA GLU A 1 -47.61 -19.37 -83.19
C GLU A 1 -48.69 -18.45 -82.61
N GLN A 2 -48.33 -17.30 -82.04
CA GLN A 2 -49.31 -16.36 -81.49
C GLN A 2 -50.11 -15.69 -82.60
N SER A 3 -51.43 -15.57 -82.43
CA SER A 3 -52.34 -14.97 -83.41
C SER A 3 -52.00 -13.48 -83.60
N PRO A 4 -52.10 -12.92 -84.83
CA PRO A 4 -51.78 -11.51 -85.09
C PRO A 4 -52.59 -10.54 -84.22
N GLY A 5 -53.83 -10.90 -83.85
CA GLY A 5 -54.65 -10.09 -82.94
C GLY A 5 -54.15 -10.07 -81.49
N GLU A 6 -53.66 -11.21 -81.00
CA GLU A 6 -53.08 -11.33 -79.66
C GLU A 6 -51.81 -10.48 -79.53
N LYS A 7 -50.98 -10.45 -80.58
CA LYS A 7 -49.78 -9.60 -80.61
C LYS A 7 -50.11 -8.12 -80.52
N ALA A 8 -51.16 -7.67 -81.20
CA ALA A 8 -51.59 -6.27 -81.18
C ALA A 8 -52.12 -5.86 -79.78
N GLU A 9 -52.94 -6.70 -79.15
CA GLU A 9 -53.44 -6.45 -77.79
C GLU A 9 -52.31 -6.51 -76.75
N LEU A 10 -51.36 -7.44 -76.88
CA LEU A 10 -50.20 -7.51 -75.99
C LEU A 10 -49.34 -6.24 -76.07
N LEU A 11 -49.12 -5.72 -77.29
CA LEU A 11 -48.40 -4.46 -77.49
C LEU A 11 -49.15 -3.27 -76.88
N ARG A 12 -50.47 -3.21 -77.05
CA ARG A 12 -51.31 -2.17 -76.44
C ARG A 12 -51.20 -2.19 -74.92
N LEU A 13 -51.40 -3.36 -74.29
CA LEU A 13 -51.32 -3.52 -72.84
C LEU A 13 -49.92 -3.19 -72.31
N HIS A 14 -48.87 -3.66 -72.99
CA HIS A 14 -47.49 -3.37 -72.61
C HIS A 14 -47.18 -1.87 -72.69
N ASN A 15 -47.67 -1.16 -73.71
CA ASN A 15 -47.48 0.29 -73.85
C ASN A 15 -48.21 1.06 -72.75
N ILE A 16 -49.44 0.66 -72.39
CA ILE A 16 -50.21 1.25 -71.29
C ILE A 16 -49.47 1.02 -69.96
N TYR A 17 -49.07 -0.22 -69.67
CA TYR A 17 -48.34 -0.57 -68.46
C TYR A 17 -47.04 0.21 -68.33
N LYS A 18 -46.23 0.30 -69.40
CA LYS A 18 -44.99 1.09 -69.38
C LYS A 18 -45.23 2.57 -69.14
N THR A 19 -46.31 3.12 -69.67
CA THR A 19 -46.66 4.53 -69.46
C THR A 19 -47.05 4.78 -68.01
N GLN A 20 -47.89 3.93 -67.42
CA GLN A 20 -48.27 3.99 -66.00
C GLN A 20 -47.08 3.78 -65.05
N LEU A 21 -46.21 2.81 -65.35
CA LEU A 21 -45.03 2.57 -64.54
C LEU A 21 -44.03 3.74 -64.63
N ARG A 22 -43.96 4.41 -65.79
CA ARG A 22 -43.13 5.60 -65.97
C ARG A 22 -43.64 6.79 -65.15
N SER A 23 -44.95 7.00 -65.04
CA SER A 23 -45.51 8.07 -64.20
C SER A 23 -45.28 7.81 -62.72
N VAL A 24 -45.48 6.57 -62.24
CA VAL A 24 -45.20 6.19 -60.85
C VAL A 24 -43.72 6.36 -60.51
N ARG A 25 -42.82 5.94 -61.41
CA ARG A 25 -41.37 6.13 -61.21
C ARG A 25 -40.98 7.60 -61.14
N GLN A 26 -41.61 8.44 -61.95
CA GLN A 26 -41.34 9.88 -61.95
C GLN A 26 -41.79 10.53 -60.63
N TYR A 27 -43.02 10.22 -60.19
CA TYR A 27 -43.54 10.69 -58.90
C TYR A 27 -42.65 10.29 -57.72
N LEU A 28 -42.21 9.02 -57.66
CA LEU A 28 -41.33 8.55 -56.58
C LEU A 28 -39.95 9.21 -56.62
N ARG A 29 -39.44 9.58 -57.80
CA ARG A 29 -38.17 10.33 -57.90
C ARG A 29 -38.32 11.74 -57.36
N GLU A 30 -39.40 12.42 -57.72
CA GLU A 30 -39.71 13.77 -57.24
C GLU A 30 -39.89 13.80 -55.73
N GLU A 31 -40.61 12.82 -55.16
CA GLU A 31 -40.79 12.75 -53.70
C GLU A 31 -39.47 12.47 -52.98
N ASN A 32 -38.63 11.57 -53.50
CA ASN A 32 -37.30 11.32 -52.93
C ASN A 32 -36.39 12.56 -53.01
N GLN A 33 -36.48 13.32 -54.10
CA GLN A 33 -35.73 14.56 -54.23
C GLN A 33 -36.23 15.61 -53.23
N ARG A 34 -37.55 15.75 -53.06
CA ARG A 34 -38.14 16.65 -52.08
C ARG A 34 -37.74 16.27 -50.65
N ILE A 35 -37.73 14.98 -50.31
CA ILE A 35 -37.24 14.47 -49.02
C ILE A 35 -35.76 14.76 -48.84
N ALA A 36 -34.93 14.62 -49.87
CA ALA A 36 -33.51 14.95 -49.78
C ALA A 36 -33.28 16.44 -49.50
N GLU A 37 -34.05 17.32 -50.15
CA GLU A 37 -33.97 18.78 -49.96
C GLU A 37 -34.50 19.21 -48.59
N THR A 38 -35.66 18.70 -48.17
CA THR A 38 -36.26 19.01 -46.86
C THR A 38 -35.54 18.35 -45.70
N SER A 39 -34.97 17.15 -45.86
CA SER A 39 -34.17 16.51 -44.81
C SER A 39 -32.88 17.27 -44.51
N THR A 40 -32.35 18.05 -45.47
CA THR A 40 -31.20 18.92 -45.23
C THR A 40 -31.57 20.30 -44.70
N ALA A 41 -32.78 20.81 -44.98
CA ALA A 41 -33.16 22.18 -44.68
C ALA A 41 -34.08 22.33 -43.45
N ASP A 42 -34.96 21.35 -43.18
CA ASP A 42 -36.11 21.54 -42.27
C ASP A 42 -36.05 20.75 -40.95
N HIS A 43 -35.03 19.91 -40.73
CA HIS A 43 -34.96 19.08 -39.53
C HIS A 43 -33.63 19.20 -38.75
N PHE A 44 -33.68 20.04 -37.71
CA PHE A 44 -32.87 20.00 -36.48
C PHE A 44 -31.44 20.57 -36.46
N VAL A 45 -30.94 21.16 -37.53
CA VAL A 45 -29.61 21.81 -37.48
C VAL A 45 -29.83 23.24 -36.98
N LEU A 46 -29.44 23.50 -35.73
CA LEU A 46 -29.23 24.87 -35.24
C LEU A 46 -28.39 25.59 -36.28
N THR A 47 -28.64 26.87 -36.54
CA THR A 47 -27.75 27.60 -37.45
C THR A 47 -26.31 27.46 -36.95
N PRO A 48 -25.27 27.38 -37.81
CA PRO A 48 -23.90 27.19 -37.36
C PRO A 48 -23.48 28.18 -36.26
N GLU A 49 -23.98 29.42 -36.32
CA GLU A 49 -23.76 30.45 -35.29
C GLU A 49 -24.38 30.11 -33.93
N GLN A 50 -25.56 29.48 -33.91
CA GLN A 50 -26.22 29.03 -32.67
C GLN A 50 -25.49 27.83 -32.06
N GLU A 51 -25.00 26.90 -32.89
CA GLU A 51 -24.19 25.77 -32.43
C GLU A 51 -22.88 26.23 -31.79
N GLU A 52 -22.21 27.19 -32.42
CA GLU A 52 -20.99 27.80 -31.88
C GLU A 52 -21.28 28.52 -30.56
N ALA A 53 -22.38 29.28 -30.46
CA ALA A 53 -22.75 29.99 -29.25
C ALA A 53 -23.03 29.02 -28.08
N ASP A 54 -23.76 27.94 -28.33
CA ASP A 54 -24.05 26.91 -27.33
C ASP A 54 -22.78 26.18 -26.90
N PHE A 55 -21.90 25.85 -27.86
CA PHE A 55 -20.60 25.24 -27.56
C PHE A 55 -19.74 26.14 -26.68
N GLN A 56 -19.65 27.43 -26.98
CA GLN A 56 -18.92 28.40 -26.16
C GLN A 56 -19.50 28.50 -24.75
N ARG A 57 -20.83 28.48 -24.61
CA ARG A 57 -21.48 28.47 -23.30
C ARG A 57 -21.11 27.23 -22.49
N CYS A 58 -21.14 26.05 -23.10
CA CYS A 58 -20.75 24.81 -22.45
C CYS A 58 -19.27 24.81 -22.01
N LEU A 59 -18.37 25.35 -22.84
CA LEU A 59 -16.96 25.51 -22.49
C LEU A 59 -16.77 26.41 -21.26
N GLN A 60 -17.46 27.55 -21.22
CA GLN A 60 -17.37 28.47 -20.09
C GLN A 60 -17.87 27.86 -18.79
N GLU A 61 -18.96 27.08 -18.85
CA GLU A 61 -19.48 26.34 -17.69
C GLU A 61 -18.52 25.26 -17.23
N ASN A 62 -17.93 24.51 -18.17
CA ASN A 62 -16.91 23.51 -17.88
C ASN A 62 -15.67 24.14 -17.22
N GLU A 63 -15.22 25.29 -17.71
CA GLU A 63 -14.07 25.99 -17.15
C GLU A 63 -14.35 26.52 -15.74
N LYS A 64 -15.56 27.03 -15.47
CA LYS A 64 -15.98 27.42 -14.12
C LYS A 64 -15.96 26.23 -13.17
N TRP A 65 -16.55 25.11 -13.58
CA TRP A 65 -16.58 23.89 -12.79
C TRP A 65 -15.18 23.33 -12.53
N ASN A 66 -14.32 23.30 -13.54
CA ASN A 66 -12.93 22.87 -13.40
C ASN A 66 -12.17 23.74 -12.39
N ARG A 67 -12.40 25.06 -12.38
CA ARG A 67 -11.80 25.97 -11.39
C ARG A 67 -12.28 25.68 -9.98
N GLU A 68 -13.57 25.45 -9.78
CA GLU A 68 -14.12 25.09 -8.46
C GLU A 68 -13.55 23.76 -7.96
N VAL A 69 -13.50 22.75 -8.83
CA VAL A 69 -12.93 21.43 -8.51
C VAL A 69 -11.43 21.52 -8.23
N ALA A 70 -10.69 22.37 -8.96
CA ALA A 70 -9.28 22.60 -8.72
C ALA A 70 -9.02 23.15 -7.31
N LEU A 71 -9.81 24.12 -6.85
CA LEU A 71 -9.69 24.67 -5.49
C LEU A 71 -9.94 23.60 -4.41
N ILE A 72 -10.96 22.76 -4.59
CA ILE A 72 -11.24 21.64 -3.68
C ILE A 72 -10.07 20.64 -3.66
N ARG A 73 -9.51 20.33 -4.84
CA ARG A 73 -8.37 19.42 -4.98
C ARG A 73 -7.13 19.96 -4.28
N GLU A 74 -6.83 21.24 -4.44
CA GLU A 74 -5.69 21.89 -3.79
C GLU A 74 -5.83 21.88 -2.28
N ALA A 75 -7.01 22.18 -1.74
CA ALA A 75 -7.28 22.12 -0.31
C ALA A 75 -7.09 20.70 0.24
N ARG A 76 -7.56 19.67 -0.47
CA ARG A 76 -7.34 18.27 -0.10
C ARG A 76 -5.85 17.89 -0.12
N LEU A 77 -5.13 18.25 -1.18
CA LEU A 77 -3.71 17.96 -1.33
C LEU A 77 -2.86 18.67 -0.26
N ALA A 78 -3.23 19.88 0.15
CA ALA A 78 -2.56 20.59 1.24
C ALA A 78 -2.70 19.82 2.57
N LYS A 79 -3.90 19.34 2.89
CA LYS A 79 -4.14 18.50 4.08
C LYS A 79 -3.37 17.19 4.03
N GLU A 80 -3.38 16.50 2.88
CA GLU A 80 -2.61 15.27 2.70
C GLU A 80 -1.09 15.50 2.85
N ARG A 81 -0.59 16.65 2.39
CA ARG A 81 0.83 17.01 2.54
C ARG A 81 1.19 17.26 4.01
N GLN A 82 0.33 17.95 4.76
CA GLN A 82 0.53 18.18 6.20
C GLN A 82 0.53 16.85 6.96
N ALA A 83 -0.47 15.99 6.75
CA ALA A 83 -0.53 14.68 7.40
C ALA A 83 0.67 13.80 7.07
N LYS A 84 1.17 13.83 5.82
CA LYS A 84 2.39 13.12 5.44
C LYS A 84 3.63 13.67 6.13
N ALA A 85 3.73 14.99 6.28
CA ALA A 85 4.86 15.62 6.96
C ALA A 85 4.88 15.23 8.45
N GLU A 86 3.73 15.28 9.13
CA GLU A 86 3.57 14.87 10.53
C GLU A 86 3.95 13.39 10.71
N TYR A 87 3.41 12.50 9.87
CA TYR A 87 3.74 11.08 9.90
C TYR A 87 5.24 10.80 9.70
N VAL A 88 5.90 11.52 8.80
CA VAL A 88 7.35 11.37 8.59
C VAL A 88 8.13 11.87 9.80
N GLN A 89 7.73 12.99 10.41
CA GLN A 89 8.38 13.51 11.61
C GLN A 89 8.28 12.56 12.80
N GLU A 90 7.08 12.02 13.08
CA GLU A 90 6.87 11.04 14.13
C GLU A 90 7.71 9.77 13.91
N ARG A 91 7.83 9.32 12.66
CA ARG A 91 8.65 8.16 12.34
C ARG A 91 10.14 8.41 12.49
N LEU A 92 10.60 9.62 12.22
CA LEU A 92 11.99 10.00 12.44
C LEU A 92 12.30 10.07 13.93
N SER A 93 11.45 10.72 14.74
CA SER A 93 11.65 10.78 16.19
C SER A 93 11.66 9.40 16.83
N LEU A 94 10.71 8.52 16.46
CA LEU A 94 10.68 7.14 16.95
C LEU A 94 11.86 6.29 16.47
N ALA A 95 12.51 6.66 15.36
CA ALA A 95 13.72 5.99 14.91
C ALA A 95 14.94 6.48 15.70
N GLU A 96 15.03 7.79 15.94
CA GLU A 96 16.07 8.41 16.77
C GLU A 96 16.05 7.85 18.19
N GLU A 97 14.89 7.82 18.85
CA GLU A 97 14.74 7.25 20.20
C GLU A 97 15.21 5.79 20.28
N ARG A 98 14.85 4.96 19.28
CA ARG A 98 15.28 3.55 19.25
C ARG A 98 16.78 3.39 19.03
N GLU A 99 17.38 4.23 18.20
CA GLU A 99 18.83 4.21 18.00
C GLU A 99 19.56 4.72 19.24
N GLU A 100 19.05 5.73 19.93
CA GLU A 100 19.59 6.20 21.21
C GLU A 100 19.54 5.11 22.28
N GLU A 101 18.40 4.45 22.46
CA GLU A 101 18.27 3.31 23.39
C GLU A 101 19.26 2.18 23.05
N ARG A 102 19.42 1.89 21.76
CA ARG A 102 20.35 0.85 21.29
C ARG A 102 21.79 1.25 21.59
N MET A 103 22.16 2.49 21.32
CA MET A 103 23.49 3.03 21.59
C MET A 103 23.80 3.00 23.09
N GLN A 104 22.85 3.39 23.94
CA GLN A 104 23.00 3.32 25.39
C GLN A 104 23.22 1.89 25.89
N LYS A 105 22.45 0.92 25.36
CA LYS A 105 22.62 -0.52 25.70
C LYS A 105 24.00 -1.02 25.28
N ILE A 106 24.45 -0.67 24.07
CA ILE A 106 25.78 -1.05 23.57
C ILE A 106 26.87 -0.42 24.45
N GLU A 107 26.74 0.86 24.79
CA GLU A 107 27.72 1.54 25.64
C GLU A 107 27.79 0.91 27.04
N ALA A 108 26.65 0.57 27.62
CA ALA A 108 26.59 -0.13 28.91
C ALA A 108 27.30 -1.49 28.85
N LEU A 109 27.06 -2.27 27.79
CA LEU A 109 27.74 -3.56 27.59
C LEU A 109 29.26 -3.38 27.40
N VAL A 110 29.68 -2.39 26.61
CA VAL A 110 31.10 -2.08 26.41
C VAL A 110 31.75 -1.66 27.73
N ARG A 111 31.05 -0.89 28.57
CA ARG A 111 31.56 -0.45 29.87
C ARG A 111 31.73 -1.64 30.83
N LYS A 112 30.72 -2.50 30.95
CA LYS A 112 30.80 -3.76 31.72
C LYS A 112 31.96 -4.63 31.22
N GLN A 113 32.10 -4.80 29.92
CA GLN A 113 33.17 -5.61 29.34
C GLN A 113 34.56 -5.00 29.59
N LYS A 114 34.70 -3.67 29.60
CA LYS A 114 35.96 -2.99 29.96
C LYS A 114 36.32 -3.24 31.43
N GLU A 115 35.35 -3.29 32.32
CA GLU A 115 35.58 -3.60 33.73
C GLU A 115 36.02 -5.06 33.89
N LEU A 116 35.30 -6.00 33.28
CA LEU A 116 35.66 -7.42 33.22
C LEU A 116 37.02 -7.67 32.56
N SER A 117 37.41 -6.87 31.57
CA SER A 117 38.70 -7.07 30.89
C SER A 117 39.91 -6.92 31.82
N LYS A 118 39.74 -6.20 32.93
CA LYS A 118 40.80 -6.05 33.95
C LYS A 118 41.04 -7.33 34.74
N THR A 119 40.06 -8.23 34.83
CA THR A 119 40.20 -9.51 35.53
C THR A 119 40.70 -10.64 34.63
N PHE A 120 40.91 -10.38 33.33
CA PHE A 120 41.42 -11.38 32.40
C PHE A 120 42.86 -11.77 32.70
N ILE A 121 43.15 -13.06 32.54
CA ILE A 121 44.47 -13.63 32.74
C ILE A 121 45.36 -13.27 31.54
N THR A 122 46.33 -12.40 31.77
CA THR A 122 47.38 -12.06 30.80
C THR A 122 48.61 -12.95 31.01
N ARG A 123 49.57 -12.90 30.07
CA ARG A 123 50.83 -13.67 30.18
C ARG A 123 51.61 -13.36 31.47
N GLU A 124 51.45 -12.15 32.00
CA GLU A 124 52.15 -11.67 33.19
C GLU A 124 51.50 -12.19 34.49
N ASN A 125 50.17 -12.37 34.51
CA ASN A 125 49.41 -12.83 35.67
C ASN A 125 49.08 -14.35 35.61
N LEU A 126 49.70 -15.09 34.70
CA LEU A 126 49.36 -16.48 34.44
C LEU A 126 49.68 -17.39 35.62
N ASP A 127 50.92 -17.34 36.12
CA ASP A 127 51.39 -18.23 37.19
C ASP A 127 50.63 -17.97 38.50
N ALA A 128 50.40 -16.70 38.84
CA ALA A 128 49.62 -16.31 40.00
C ALA A 128 48.14 -16.76 39.92
N ALA A 129 47.53 -16.72 38.74
CA ALA A 129 46.17 -17.21 38.53
C ALA A 129 46.07 -18.74 38.68
N ILE A 130 47.09 -19.50 38.24
CA ILE A 130 47.14 -20.96 38.38
C ILE A 130 47.20 -21.36 39.86
N GLU A 131 48.09 -20.74 40.64
CA GLU A 131 48.21 -21.00 42.07
C GLU A 131 46.91 -20.66 42.82
N HIS A 132 46.28 -19.53 42.50
CA HIS A 132 45.00 -19.15 43.09
C HIS A 132 43.89 -20.15 42.76
N ALA A 133 43.83 -20.67 41.54
CA ALA A 133 42.83 -21.65 41.12
C ALA A 133 43.03 -23.02 41.81
N LEU A 134 44.28 -23.43 42.06
CA LEU A 134 44.59 -24.65 42.81
C LEU A 134 44.26 -24.51 44.30
N ALA A 135 44.51 -23.33 44.88
CA ALA A 135 44.22 -23.05 46.29
C ALA A 135 42.72 -22.92 46.58
N ASN A 136 41.94 -22.37 45.63
CA ASN A 136 40.52 -22.08 45.79
C ASN A 136 39.65 -22.83 44.76
N PRO A 137 39.40 -24.15 44.94
CA PRO A 137 38.47 -24.88 44.08
C PRO A 137 37.03 -24.39 44.28
N ILE A 138 36.37 -23.97 43.19
CA ILE A 138 34.98 -23.50 43.20
C ILE A 138 34.05 -24.65 42.78
N ASP A 139 33.04 -24.95 43.61
CA ASP A 139 32.00 -25.95 43.32
C ASP A 139 30.76 -25.28 42.72
N TYR A 140 30.42 -25.63 41.47
CA TYR A 140 29.21 -25.16 40.79
C TYR A 140 28.01 -26.11 40.96
N ASN A 141 28.14 -27.22 41.70
CA ASN A 141 27.02 -28.13 41.92
C ASN A 141 25.94 -27.45 42.76
N PHE A 142 24.68 -27.56 42.32
CA PHE A 142 23.52 -27.16 43.11
C PHE A 142 22.34 -28.10 42.79
N SER A 143 21.40 -28.19 43.73
CA SER A 143 20.12 -28.89 43.54
C SER A 143 18.96 -27.91 43.70
N ILE A 144 17.84 -28.19 43.03
CA ILE A 144 16.62 -27.39 43.10
C ILE A 144 15.49 -28.29 43.59
N ASP A 145 14.74 -27.82 44.58
CA ASP A 145 13.55 -28.52 45.10
C ASP A 145 12.29 -28.17 44.28
N LEU A 146 11.21 -28.93 44.44
CA LEU A 146 9.91 -28.69 43.79
C LEU A 146 9.31 -27.31 44.12
N GLN A 147 9.77 -26.69 45.21
CA GLN A 147 9.41 -25.32 45.62
C GLN A 147 10.29 -24.23 45.00
N GLY A 148 11.28 -24.59 44.16
CA GLY A 148 12.19 -23.64 43.51
C GLY A 148 13.34 -23.14 44.39
N ASN A 149 13.55 -23.74 45.56
CA ASN A 149 14.67 -23.39 46.44
C ASN A 149 15.98 -24.01 45.93
N MET A 150 17.05 -23.20 45.86
CA MET A 150 18.36 -23.61 45.38
C MET A 150 19.29 -23.98 46.55
N TYR A 151 19.82 -25.20 46.53
CA TYR A 151 20.81 -25.67 47.51
C TYR A 151 22.15 -25.86 46.79
N ARG A 152 23.11 -24.97 47.06
CA ARG A 152 24.46 -25.00 46.47
C ARG A 152 25.37 -25.95 47.26
N GLY A 153 26.26 -26.65 46.57
CA GLY A 153 27.25 -27.56 47.15
C GLY A 153 26.85 -29.03 47.14
N ARG A 154 27.85 -29.91 47.03
CA ARG A 154 27.68 -31.37 46.96
C ARG A 154 27.11 -32.02 48.23
N SER A 155 27.23 -31.36 49.37
CA SER A 155 26.84 -31.84 50.71
C SER A 155 25.45 -31.39 51.17
N ASN A 156 24.82 -30.48 50.44
CA ASN A 156 23.66 -29.74 50.93
C ASN A 156 22.39 -30.29 50.28
N THR A 157 21.74 -31.22 50.97
CA THR A 157 20.47 -31.84 50.57
C THR A 157 19.29 -31.23 51.34
N PRO A 158 18.07 -31.28 50.80
CA PRO A 158 16.86 -30.84 51.51
C PRO A 158 16.69 -31.69 52.78
N GLY A 159 17.06 -31.14 53.93
CA GLY A 159 17.03 -31.79 55.25
C GLY A 159 18.30 -31.64 56.10
N ASN A 160 19.45 -31.27 55.50
CA ASN A 160 20.72 -31.07 56.21
C ASN A 160 21.33 -29.71 55.85
N ALA A 161 20.71 -28.61 56.29
CA ALA A 161 21.18 -27.27 55.98
C ALA A 161 21.71 -26.56 57.25
N PRO A 162 23.03 -26.41 57.41
CA PRO A 162 23.58 -25.36 58.25
C PRO A 162 23.52 -24.04 57.45
N GLY A 163 22.43 -23.30 57.62
CA GLY A 163 22.36 -21.86 57.34
C GLY A 163 22.51 -21.41 55.88
N GLY A 164 21.39 -20.98 55.28
CA GLY A 164 21.39 -20.02 54.16
C GLY A 164 20.62 -20.50 52.94
N ASN A 165 19.29 -20.48 53.01
CA ASN A 165 18.45 -20.57 51.82
C ASN A 165 18.63 -19.27 51.02
N GLN A 166 19.25 -19.35 49.85
CA GLN A 166 19.25 -18.24 48.88
C GLN A 166 18.21 -18.58 47.81
N THR A 167 17.31 -17.63 47.54
CA THR A 167 16.32 -17.80 46.48
C THR A 167 16.97 -17.62 45.10
N LEU A 168 16.39 -18.21 44.06
CA LEU A 168 16.95 -18.18 42.70
C LEU A 168 17.23 -16.74 42.22
N LEU A 169 16.30 -15.82 42.51
CA LEU A 169 16.41 -14.38 42.18
C LEU A 169 17.57 -13.69 42.90
N GLU A 170 17.76 -13.92 44.20
CA GLU A 170 18.86 -13.28 44.96
C GLU A 170 20.24 -13.76 44.49
N SER A 171 20.31 -14.95 43.89
CA SER A 171 21.56 -15.51 43.39
C SER A 171 21.97 -14.94 42.02
N GLU A 172 21.00 -14.56 41.19
CA GLU A 172 21.26 -13.90 39.90
C GLU A 172 21.77 -12.46 40.12
N GLU A 173 21.17 -11.72 41.05
CA GLU A 173 21.59 -10.35 41.40
C GLU A 173 23.00 -10.30 42.01
N ARG A 174 23.41 -11.32 42.78
CA ARG A 174 24.76 -11.40 43.35
C ARG A 174 25.83 -11.72 42.32
N VAL A 175 25.51 -12.58 41.35
CA VAL A 175 26.43 -12.91 40.24
C VAL A 175 26.57 -11.70 39.31
N GLU A 176 25.53 -10.90 39.13
CA GLU A 176 25.63 -9.62 38.41
C GLU A 176 26.35 -8.52 39.20
N ALA A 177 26.36 -8.56 40.53
CA ALA A 177 27.06 -7.59 41.37
C ALA A 177 28.54 -7.91 41.64
N GLN A 178 28.97 -9.16 41.43
CA GLN A 178 30.36 -9.61 41.57
C GLN A 178 31.15 -9.63 40.24
N ASN A 179 30.46 -9.51 39.11
CA ASN A 179 31.03 -9.39 37.76
C ASN A 179 30.97 -7.94 37.26
#